data_AF-A0A843FRB5-F1
#
_entry.id   AF-A0A843FRB5-F1
#
_cell.length_a   1.000
_cell.length_b   1.000
_cell.length_c   1.000
_cell.angle_alpha   90.00
_cell.angle_beta   90.00
_cell.angle_gamma   90.00
#
_symmetry.space_group_name_H-M   'P 1'
#
loop_
_entity.id
_entity.type
_entity.pdbx_description
1 polymer ?
#
loop_
_entity_poly.entity_id
_entity_poly.type
_entity_poly.pdbx_seq_one_letter_code
_entity_poly.pdbx_strand_id
1 'polypeptide(L)'
;MGKVSKEKILEILEGYDKDNITIATLGSHTSLHILNGAKQEGFRTAIVCAKGREVPYQRFDVADEYIIVDKFEDIVNEDVQQKLRDMNAIVIPHGSFVAYAGLDNVEDKFNVPMFGNRDILRWEAERD
;
A
#
# COMPACT_ATOMS: atom_id res chain seq x y z
N MET A 1 14.34 4.37 14.60
CA MET A 1 14.37 3.78 13.24
C MET A 1 13.65 2.46 13.31
N GLY A 2 12.69 2.27 12.41
CA GLY A 2 11.88 1.05 12.36
C GLY A 2 12.70 -0.21 12.11
N LYS A 3 12.09 -1.37 12.34
CA LYS A 3 12.74 -2.68 12.13
C LYS A 3 12.81 -3.11 10.67
N VAL A 4 12.02 -2.51 9.78
CA VAL A 4 12.10 -2.82 8.35
C VAL A 4 13.23 -2.00 7.73
N SER A 5 14.31 -2.69 7.36
CA SER A 5 15.47 -2.05 6.73
C SER A 5 15.29 -1.82 5.24
N LYS A 6 16.05 -0.87 4.69
CA LYS A 6 16.09 -0.59 3.25
C LYS A 6 16.57 -1.80 2.46
N GLU A 7 17.58 -2.50 2.97
CA GLU A 7 18.18 -3.69 2.33
C GLU A 7 17.12 -4.78 2.15
N LYS A 8 16.30 -5.02 3.18
CA LYS A 8 15.21 -6.00 3.12
C LYS A 8 14.17 -5.64 2.06
N ILE A 9 13.80 -4.35 1.94
CA ILE A 9 12.84 -3.92 0.93
C ILE A 9 13.43 -4.00 -0.48
N LEU A 10 14.73 -3.72 -0.64
CA LEU A 10 15.41 -3.87 -1.93
C LEU A 10 15.52 -5.33 -2.35
N GLU A 11 15.81 -6.26 -1.42
CA GLU A 11 15.82 -7.70 -1.69
C GLU A 11 14.44 -8.18 -2.20
N ILE A 12 13.35 -7.71 -1.59
CA ILE A 12 11.98 -8.00 -2.06
C ILE A 12 11.77 -7.44 -3.47
N LEU A 13 12.16 -6.18 -3.70
CA LEU A 13 11.99 -5.50 -4.99
C LEU A 13 12.85 -6.13 -6.10
N GLU A 14 14.01 -6.70 -5.77
CA GLU A 14 14.84 -7.45 -6.72
C GLU A 14 14.15 -8.71 -7.22
N GLY A 15 13.30 -9.33 -6.38
CA GLY A 15 12.48 -10.48 -6.75
C GLY A 15 11.23 -10.14 -7.58
N TYR A 16 10.91 -8.86 -7.79
CA TYR A 16 9.73 -8.45 -8.55
C TYR A 16 9.96 -8.56 -10.06
N ASP A 17 8.90 -8.91 -10.78
CA ASP A 17 8.81 -8.70 -12.22
C ASP A 17 8.63 -7.21 -12.52
N LYS A 18 9.70 -6.56 -12.98
CA LYS A 18 9.77 -5.12 -13.20
C LYS A 18 8.93 -4.65 -14.39
N ASP A 19 8.59 -5.55 -15.31
CA ASP A 19 7.71 -5.24 -16.44
C ASP A 19 6.23 -5.29 -16.03
N ASN A 20 5.92 -5.85 -14.87
CA ASN A 20 4.56 -6.04 -14.34
C ASN A 20 4.38 -5.47 -12.93
N ILE A 21 4.90 -4.27 -12.68
CA ILE A 21 4.70 -3.54 -11.43
C ILE A 21 3.23 -3.12 -11.27
N THR A 22 2.70 -3.35 -10.08
CA THR A 22 1.37 -2.88 -9.68
C THR A 22 1.48 -1.70 -8.73
N ILE A 23 0.68 -0.65 -8.92
CA ILE A 23 0.54 0.42 -7.94
C ILE A 23 -0.62 0.09 -7.01
N ALA A 24 -0.33 -0.04 -5.71
CA ALA A 24 -1.32 -0.39 -4.70
C ALA A 24 -1.51 0.72 -3.68
N THR A 25 -2.70 0.80 -3.07
CA THR A 25 -2.92 1.67 -1.91
C THR A 25 -4.11 1.18 -1.06
N LEU A 26 -4.29 1.78 0.11
CA LEU A 26 -5.46 1.52 0.96
C LEU A 26 -6.67 2.28 0.40
N GLY A 27 -7.85 1.66 0.38
CA GLY A 27 -9.09 2.26 -0.11
C GLY A 27 -9.68 3.34 0.81
N SER A 28 -8.99 4.47 0.98
CA SER A 28 -9.47 5.68 1.68
C SER A 28 -8.76 6.94 1.16
N HIS A 29 -9.06 8.10 1.75
CA HIS A 29 -8.32 9.37 1.63
C HIS A 29 -8.17 9.87 0.17
N THR A 30 -7.05 9.56 -0.45
CA THR A 30 -6.59 10.06 -1.75
C THR A 30 -6.49 8.94 -2.80
N SER A 31 -6.95 7.73 -2.45
CA SER A 31 -6.79 6.53 -3.28
C SER A 31 -7.43 6.61 -4.66
N LEU A 32 -8.58 7.27 -4.82
CA LEU A 32 -9.24 7.38 -6.14
C LEU A 32 -8.32 7.99 -7.20
N HIS A 33 -7.68 9.12 -6.90
CA HIS A 33 -6.81 9.78 -7.88
C HIS A 33 -5.42 9.16 -7.92
N ILE A 34 -4.94 8.53 -6.85
CA ILE A 34 -3.70 7.72 -6.88
C ILE A 34 -3.86 6.60 -7.91
N LEU A 35 -4.95 5.84 -7.83
CA LEU A 35 -5.20 4.70 -8.70
C LEU A 35 -5.55 5.16 -10.13
N ASN A 36 -6.38 6.20 -10.27
CA ASN A 36 -6.65 6.76 -11.60
C ASN A 36 -5.38 7.29 -12.28
N GLY A 37 -4.51 7.99 -11.53
CA GLY A 37 -3.22 8.46 -12.05
C GLY A 37 -2.32 7.30 -12.46
N ALA A 38 -2.22 6.26 -11.63
CA ALA A 38 -1.45 5.06 -11.96
C ALA A 38 -1.95 4.37 -13.26
N LYS A 39 -3.27 4.24 -13.44
CA LYS A 39 -3.85 3.72 -14.70
C LYS A 39 -3.49 4.59 -15.90
N GLN A 40 -3.54 5.91 -15.76
CA GLN A 40 -3.18 6.85 -16.85
C GLN A 40 -1.71 6.73 -17.26
N GLU A 41 -0.83 6.39 -16.32
CA GLU A 41 0.58 6.11 -16.57
C GLU A 41 0.85 4.65 -17.03
N GLY A 42 -0.20 3.85 -17.22
CA GLY A 42 -0.10 2.48 -17.76
C GLY A 42 0.22 1.39 -16.74
N PHE A 43 0.18 1.68 -15.44
CA PHE A 43 0.36 0.67 -14.40
C PHE A 43 -0.91 -0.15 -14.16
N ARG A 44 -0.71 -1.42 -13.77
CA ARG A 44 -1.77 -2.19 -13.10
C ARG A 44 -2.05 -1.57 -11.74
N THR A 45 -3.30 -1.62 -11.29
CA THR A 45 -3.69 -1.03 -10.01
C THR A 45 -4.36 -2.02 -9.07
N ALA A 46 -4.01 -1.96 -7.78
CA ALA A 46 -4.62 -2.78 -6.75
C ALA A 46 -5.09 -1.92 -5.58
N ILE A 47 -6.15 -2.35 -4.90
CA ILE A 47 -6.67 -1.64 -3.74
C ILE A 47 -6.96 -2.58 -2.57
N VAL A 48 -6.53 -2.19 -1.37
CA VAL A 48 -6.89 -2.87 -0.12
C VAL A 48 -8.09 -2.17 0.51
N CYS A 49 -9.24 -2.81 0.48
CA CYS A 49 -10.52 -2.23 0.93
C CYS A 49 -11.10 -3.01 2.11
N ALA A 50 -11.56 -2.30 3.13
CA ALA A 50 -12.45 -2.90 4.12
C ALA A 50 -13.77 -3.30 3.46
N LYS A 51 -14.31 -4.46 3.83
CA LYS A 51 -15.56 -5.02 3.30
C LYS A 51 -16.71 -4.01 3.37
N GLY A 52 -17.42 -3.83 2.25
CA GLY A 52 -18.50 -2.87 2.09
C GLY A 52 -18.04 -1.45 1.72
N ARG A 53 -16.73 -1.19 1.61
CA ARG A 53 -16.16 0.11 1.20
C ARG A 53 -15.54 0.10 -0.20
N GLU A 54 -15.68 -0.99 -0.94
CA GLU A 54 -15.16 -1.17 -2.30
C GLU A 54 -15.99 -0.46 -3.38
N VAL A 55 -17.27 -0.15 -3.09
CA VAL A 55 -18.24 0.39 -4.07
C VAL A 55 -17.75 1.64 -4.83
N PRO A 56 -17.13 2.65 -4.19
CA PRO A 56 -16.64 3.82 -4.92
C PRO A 56 -15.60 3.43 -5.99
N TYR A 57 -14.68 2.55 -5.65
CA TYR A 57 -13.58 2.14 -6.54
C TYR A 57 -14.08 1.30 -7.72
N GLN A 58 -15.08 0.46 -7.49
CA GLN A 58 -15.77 -0.30 -8.53
C GLN A 58 -16.54 0.63 -9.48
N ARG A 59 -17.23 1.64 -8.94
CA ARG A 59 -18.01 2.59 -9.76
C ARG A 59 -17.14 3.50 -10.62
N PHE A 60 -15.98 3.90 -10.11
CA PHE A 60 -15.03 4.72 -10.84
C PHE A 60 -14.04 3.90 -11.69
N ASP A 61 -14.07 2.57 -11.58
CA ASP A 61 -13.21 1.64 -12.33
C ASP A 61 -11.70 1.94 -12.24
N VAL A 62 -11.25 2.36 -11.05
CA VAL A 62 -9.86 2.80 -10.84
C VAL A 62 -8.91 1.68 -10.41
N ALA A 63 -9.43 0.54 -9.94
CA ALA A 63 -8.66 -0.60 -9.46
C ALA A 63 -8.89 -1.83 -10.34
N ASP A 64 -7.82 -2.51 -10.75
CA ASP A 64 -7.88 -3.79 -11.46
C ASP A 64 -8.03 -4.96 -10.48
N GLU A 65 -7.35 -4.88 -9.32
CA GLU A 65 -7.34 -5.93 -8.30
C GLU A 65 -7.89 -5.40 -6.96
N TYR A 66 -8.68 -6.23 -6.28
CA TYR A 66 -9.31 -5.89 -5.00
C TYR A 66 -8.89 -6.88 -3.92
N ILE A 67 -8.13 -6.40 -2.93
CA ILE A 67 -7.87 -7.15 -1.70
C ILE A 67 -8.89 -6.70 -0.65
N ILE A 68 -9.90 -7.53 -0.43
CA ILE A 68 -10.93 -7.26 0.58
C ILE A 68 -10.45 -7.77 1.94
N VAL A 69 -10.47 -6.88 2.94
CA VAL A 69 -10.15 -7.16 4.35
C VAL A 69 -11.34 -6.87 5.24
N ASP A 70 -11.37 -7.42 6.46
CA ASP A 70 -12.46 -7.14 7.40
C ASP A 70 -12.33 -5.71 7.96
N LYS A 71 -11.10 -5.28 8.26
CA LYS A 71 -10.78 -3.92 8.71
C LYS A 71 -9.54 -3.39 8.01
N PHE A 72 -9.42 -2.07 7.92
CA PHE A 72 -8.24 -1.45 7.31
C PHE A 72 -6.93 -1.75 8.05
N GLU A 73 -6.97 -2.04 9.36
CA GLU A 73 -5.79 -2.44 10.14
C GLU A 73 -5.20 -3.76 9.64
N ASP A 74 -6.00 -4.63 9.01
CA ASP A 74 -5.55 -5.93 8.51
C ASP A 74 -4.60 -5.84 7.30
N ILE A 75 -4.38 -4.65 6.73
CA ILE A 75 -3.40 -4.46 5.66
C ILE A 75 -1.98 -4.90 6.06
N VAL A 76 -1.66 -4.85 7.35
CA VAL A 76 -0.36 -5.28 7.87
C VAL A 76 -0.29 -6.79 8.13
N ASN A 77 -1.38 -7.54 7.92
CA ASN A 77 -1.36 -8.99 8.08
C ASN A 77 -0.53 -9.65 6.97
N GLU A 78 0.19 -10.71 7.32
CA GLU A 78 1.17 -11.33 6.41
C GLU A 78 0.53 -11.88 5.14
N ASP A 79 -0.70 -12.37 5.21
CA ASP A 79 -1.45 -12.86 4.05
C ASP A 79 -1.81 -11.73 3.06
N VAL A 80 -2.14 -10.54 3.57
CA VAL A 80 -2.37 -9.34 2.75
C VAL A 80 -1.06 -8.84 2.14
N GLN A 81 0.01 -8.79 2.94
CA GLN A 81 1.32 -8.41 2.46
C GLN A 81 1.85 -9.38 1.40
N GLN A 82 1.64 -10.68 1.55
CA GLN A 82 2.03 -11.67 0.57
C GLN A 82 1.30 -11.47 -0.75
N LYS A 83 -0.03 -11.26 -0.73
CA LYS A 83 -0.80 -10.93 -1.93
C LYS A 83 -0.26 -9.69 -2.64
N LEU A 84 0.07 -8.64 -1.89
CA LEU A 84 0.68 -7.44 -2.45
C LEU A 84 2.03 -7.75 -3.13
N ARG A 85 2.89 -8.54 -2.48
CA ARG A 85 4.18 -8.93 -3.07
C ARG A 85 4.03 -9.82 -4.30
N ASP A 86 3.09 -10.76 -4.30
CA ASP A 86 2.80 -11.63 -5.44
C ASP A 86 2.33 -10.84 -6.68
N MET A 87 1.76 -9.65 -6.47
CA MET A 87 1.36 -8.73 -7.53
C MET A 87 2.46 -7.73 -7.93
N ASN A 88 3.69 -7.89 -7.43
CA ASN A 88 4.78 -6.92 -7.59
C ASN A 88 4.36 -5.50 -7.15
N ALA A 89 3.58 -5.39 -6.08
CA ALA A 89 2.97 -4.14 -5.71
C ALA A 89 3.94 -3.17 -5.03
N ILE A 90 3.94 -1.92 -5.49
CA ILE A 90 4.51 -0.78 -4.75
C ILE A 90 3.34 -0.02 -4.11
N VAL A 91 3.36 0.07 -2.78
CA VAL A 91 2.31 0.74 -2.01
C VAL A 91 2.56 2.25 -1.97
N ILE A 92 1.55 3.04 -2.33
CA ILE A 92 1.56 4.49 -2.17
C ILE A 92 0.91 4.83 -0.81
N PRO A 93 1.68 5.29 0.18
CA PRO A 93 1.13 5.63 1.49
C PRO A 93 0.40 6.98 1.44
N HIS A 94 -0.56 7.16 2.35
CA HIS A 94 -1.26 8.41 2.59
C HIS A 94 -1.78 8.47 4.04
N GLY A 95 -2.36 9.59 4.48
CA GLY A 95 -2.75 9.80 5.89
C GLY A 95 -3.59 8.68 6.50
N SER A 96 -4.66 8.23 5.81
CA SER A 96 -5.46 7.09 6.30
C SER A 96 -4.72 5.76 6.35
N PHE A 97 -3.71 5.53 5.49
CA PHE A 97 -2.92 4.31 5.54
C PHE A 97 -2.12 4.27 6.84
N VAL A 98 -1.40 5.35 7.17
CA VAL A 98 -0.63 5.43 8.42
C VAL A 98 -1.56 5.34 9.64
N ALA A 99 -2.70 6.02 9.60
CA ALA A 99 -3.66 6.02 10.70
C ALA A 99 -4.29 4.64 10.96
N TYR A 100 -4.65 3.89 9.92
CA TYR A 100 -5.30 2.58 10.08
C TYR A 100 -4.33 1.41 10.21
N ALA A 101 -3.24 1.40 9.44
CA ALA A 101 -2.21 0.37 9.56
C ALA A 101 -1.45 0.47 10.89
N GLY A 102 -1.38 1.68 11.46
CA GLY A 102 -0.60 2.00 12.65
C GLY A 102 0.86 2.26 12.29
N LEU A 103 1.37 3.44 12.67
CA LEU A 103 2.73 3.89 12.35
C LEU A 103 3.79 2.85 12.73
N ASP A 104 3.72 2.31 13.94
CA ASP A 104 4.66 1.29 14.41
C ASP A 104 4.63 0.03 13.53
N ASN A 105 3.44 -0.41 13.07
CA ASN A 105 3.37 -1.57 12.18
C ASN A 105 3.93 -1.26 10.79
N VAL A 106 3.73 -0.04 10.28
CA VAL A 106 4.32 0.39 8.99
C VAL A 106 5.85 0.37 9.07
N GLU A 107 6.41 0.86 10.18
CA GLU A 107 7.85 0.90 10.41
C GLU A 107 8.48 -0.47 10.70
N ASP A 108 7.78 -1.34 11.43
CA ASP A 108 8.36 -2.57 11.97
C ASP A 108 7.94 -3.86 11.27
N LYS A 109 6.79 -3.87 10.59
CA LYS A 109 6.14 -5.10 10.11
C LYS A 109 5.76 -5.09 8.64
N PHE A 110 5.62 -3.92 8.02
CA PHE A 110 5.13 -3.81 6.66
C PHE A 110 6.24 -4.05 5.62
N ASN A 111 6.48 -5.31 5.26
CA ASN A 111 7.49 -5.77 4.31
C ASN A 111 6.96 -5.78 2.88
N VAL A 112 6.44 -4.64 2.43
CA VAL A 112 6.06 -4.37 1.04
C VAL A 112 6.79 -3.10 0.59
N PRO A 113 7.35 -3.04 -0.64
CA PRO A 113 7.90 -1.81 -1.19
C PRO A 113 6.88 -0.66 -1.11
N MET A 114 7.34 0.49 -0.64
CA MET A 114 6.50 1.67 -0.43
C MET A 114 7.15 2.88 -1.07
N PHE A 115 6.35 3.69 -1.76
CA PHE A 115 6.83 4.92 -2.36
C PHE A 115 7.05 6.00 -1.28
N GLY A 116 8.19 6.70 -1.37
CA GLY A 116 8.58 7.75 -0.43
C GLY A 116 9.59 7.28 0.62
N ASN A 117 9.74 8.07 1.68
CA ASN A 117 10.63 7.75 2.80
C ASN A 117 9.79 7.22 3.96
N ARG A 118 10.04 5.98 4.40
CA ARG A 118 9.30 5.37 5.50
C ARG A 118 9.54 6.08 6.83
N ASP A 119 10.79 6.46 7.11
CA ASP A 119 11.17 7.05 8.39
C ASP A 119 10.56 8.45 8.60
N ILE A 120 10.26 9.18 7.52
CA ILE A 120 9.69 10.54 7.62
C ILE A 120 8.25 10.53 8.19
N LEU A 121 7.55 9.40 8.07
CA LEU A 121 6.17 9.28 8.55
C LEU A 121 6.06 9.50 10.06
N ARG A 122 7.09 9.10 10.83
CA ARG A 122 7.15 9.38 12.27
C ARG A 122 7.40 10.85 12.56
N TRP A 123 8.29 11.49 11.79
CA TRP A 123 8.54 12.93 11.92
C TRP A 123 7.31 13.78 11.60
N GLU A 124 6.40 13.31 10.75
CA GLU A 124 5.13 13.99 10.48
C GLU A 124 4.09 13.80 11.60
N ALA A 125 4.18 12.69 12.33
CA ALA A 125 3.27 12.29 13.40
C ALA A 125 3.66 12.89 14.76
N GLU A 126 4.96 12.97 15.06
CA GLU A 126 5.52 13.56 16.27
C GLU A 126 5.89 15.03 15.98
N ARG A 127 5.16 15.98 16.58
CA ARG A 127 5.30 17.43 16.30
C ARG A 127 5.91 18.23 17.46
N ASP A 128 6.46 17.54 18.44
CA ASP A 128 7.03 18.09 19.67
C ASP A 128 8.56 18.19 19.61
#